data_AF-A0A7J3BPI2-F1
#
_entry.id   AF-A0A7J3BPI2-F1
#
_cell.length_a   1.000
_cell.length_b   1.000
_cell.length_c   1.000
_cell.angle_alpha   90.00
_cell.angle_beta   90.00
_cell.angle_gamma   90.00
#
_symmetry.space_group_name_H-M   'P 1'
#
loop_
_entity.id
_entity.type
_entity.pdbx_description
1 polymer ?
#
loop_
_entity_poly.entity_id
_entity_poly.type
_entity_poly.pdbx_seq_one_letter_code
_entity_poly.pdbx_strand_id
1 'polypeptide(L)'
;MRRKKTAPKKNEQKDGLQKKDLAIIGIALLIVVLLLFFLNYKTPSASASAQEEQKIRECEENKTRSCYVNDCTGQQKCVDGRWGICELNIICIPGSIEPCVIDSCIKSYRICNKCGSGYSDCLPRDKLPLANKELPP
;
A
#
# COMPACT_ATOMS: atom_id res chain seq x y z
N MET A 1 -95.52 -8.36 -5.34
CA MET A 1 -94.85 -9.66 -5.60
C MET A 1 -93.64 -9.47 -6.52
N ARG A 2 -92.51 -10.10 -6.15
CA ARG A 2 -91.36 -10.52 -6.98
C ARG A 2 -90.60 -9.46 -7.82
N ARG A 3 -89.55 -8.85 -7.22
CA ARG A 3 -88.39 -8.31 -7.95
C ARG A 3 -87.45 -9.46 -8.33
N LYS A 4 -87.28 -9.73 -9.63
CA LYS A 4 -86.29 -10.68 -10.16
C LYS A 4 -84.90 -10.02 -10.17
N LYS A 5 -83.93 -10.63 -9.49
CA LYS A 5 -82.50 -10.30 -9.56
C LYS A 5 -81.88 -11.02 -10.75
N THR A 6 -81.26 -10.29 -11.67
CA THR A 6 -80.47 -10.83 -12.79
C THR A 6 -78.99 -10.82 -12.39
N ALA A 7 -78.34 -11.99 -12.48
CA ALA A 7 -76.93 -12.19 -12.16
C ALA A 7 -76.01 -11.73 -13.31
N PRO A 8 -74.80 -11.22 -13.02
CA PRO A 8 -73.84 -10.84 -14.05
C PRO A 8 -73.16 -12.08 -14.68
N LYS A 9 -73.15 -12.13 -16.02
CA LYS A 9 -72.38 -13.10 -16.81
C LYS A 9 -70.87 -12.82 -16.66
N LYS A 10 -70.11 -13.80 -16.18
CA LYS A 10 -68.65 -13.83 -16.32
C LYS A 10 -68.30 -14.18 -17.77
N ASN A 11 -67.60 -13.28 -18.46
CA ASN A 11 -66.97 -13.58 -19.74
C ASN A 11 -65.61 -14.22 -19.46
N GLU A 12 -65.50 -15.51 -19.77
CA GLU A 12 -64.26 -16.28 -19.75
C GLU A 12 -63.58 -16.08 -21.10
N GLN A 13 -62.67 -15.10 -21.18
CA GLN A 13 -61.85 -14.86 -22.36
C GLN A 13 -60.60 -15.73 -22.26
N LYS A 14 -60.64 -16.91 -22.89
CA LYS A 14 -59.46 -17.77 -23.10
C LYS A 14 -58.77 -17.32 -24.38
N ASP A 15 -57.88 -16.35 -24.25
CA ASP A 15 -57.02 -15.95 -25.37
C ASP A 15 -56.02 -17.08 -25.64
N GLY A 16 -56.24 -17.78 -26.76
CA GLY A 16 -55.33 -18.78 -27.30
C GLY A 16 -54.06 -18.11 -27.78
N LEU A 17 -53.13 -17.91 -26.85
CA LEU A 17 -51.82 -17.33 -27.08
C LEU A 17 -51.07 -18.18 -28.11
N GLN A 18 -50.94 -17.70 -29.34
CA GLN A 18 -50.29 -18.45 -30.41
C GLN A 18 -48.78 -18.49 -30.16
N LYS A 19 -48.13 -19.61 -30.53
CA LYS A 19 -46.68 -19.81 -30.33
C LYS A 19 -45.80 -18.69 -30.92
N LYS A 20 -46.32 -17.94 -31.91
CA LYS A 20 -45.65 -16.78 -32.52
C LYS A 20 -45.57 -15.58 -31.58
N ASP A 21 -46.59 -15.38 -30.75
CA ASP A 21 -46.63 -14.28 -29.76
C ASP A 21 -45.65 -14.54 -28.61
N LEU A 22 -45.46 -15.82 -28.24
CA LEU A 22 -44.48 -16.21 -27.22
C LEU A 22 -43.03 -15.91 -27.67
N ALA A 23 -42.73 -16.10 -28.97
CA ALA A 23 -41.42 -15.77 -29.54
C ALA A 23 -41.15 -14.25 -29.53
N ILE A 24 -42.16 -13.44 -29.87
CA ILE A 24 -42.06 -11.98 -29.87
C ILE A 24 -41.85 -11.45 -28.44
N ILE A 25 -42.59 -11.96 -27.47
CA ILE A 25 -42.43 -11.60 -26.05
C ILE A 25 -41.03 -11.96 -25.55
N GLY A 26 -40.50 -13.13 -25.92
CA GLY A 26 -39.15 -13.55 -25.54
C GLY A 26 -38.06 -12.63 -26.09
N ILE A 27 -38.16 -12.22 -27.36
CA ILE A 27 -37.22 -11.29 -27.98
C ILE A 27 -37.31 -9.90 -27.32
N ALA A 28 -38.53 -9.41 -27.06
CA ALA A 28 -38.73 -8.12 -26.39
C ALA A 28 -38.12 -8.11 -24.98
N LEU A 29 -38.29 -9.18 -24.20
CA LEU A 29 -37.66 -9.31 -22.88
C LEU A 29 -36.13 -9.33 -22.97
N LEU A 30 -35.56 -10.04 -23.95
CA LEU A 30 -34.11 -10.12 -24.14
C LEU A 30 -33.50 -8.76 -24.51
N ILE A 31 -34.18 -7.97 -25.34
CA ILE A 31 -33.77 -6.60 -25.69
C ILE A 31 -33.80 -5.69 -24.45
N VAL A 32 -34.85 -5.79 -23.61
CA VAL A 32 -34.94 -5.01 -22.36
C VAL A 32 -33.82 -5.35 -21.40
N VAL A 33 -33.48 -6.64 -21.23
CA VAL A 33 -32.35 -7.08 -20.39
C VAL A 33 -31.02 -6.53 -20.90
N LEU A 34 -30.79 -6.57 -22.22
CA LEU A 34 -29.58 -6.01 -22.81
C LEU A 34 -29.49 -4.49 -22.61
N LEU A 35 -30.60 -3.75 -22.77
CA LEU A 35 -30.62 -2.30 -22.52
C LEU A 35 -30.30 -1.97 -21.06
N LEU A 36 -30.87 -2.71 -20.11
CA LEU A 36 -30.54 -2.54 -18.69
C LEU A 36 -29.07 -2.85 -18.40
N PHE A 37 -28.50 -3.87 -19.04
CA PHE A 37 -27.09 -4.17 -18.96
C PHE A 37 -26.24 -3.00 -19.49
N PHE A 38 -26.50 -2.48 -20.69
CA PHE A 38 -25.77 -1.33 -21.23
C PHE A 38 -25.92 -0.06 -20.38
N LEU A 39 -27.07 0.17 -19.75
CA LEU A 39 -27.28 1.29 -18.83
C LEU A 39 -26.48 1.14 -17.52
N ASN A 40 -26.33 -0.08 -16.99
CA ASN A 40 -25.51 -0.33 -15.81
C ASN A 40 -24.00 -0.31 -16.12
N TYR A 41 -23.58 -0.72 -17.32
CA TYR A 41 -22.17 -0.77 -17.70
C TYR A 41 -21.56 0.62 -18.02
N LYS A 42 -22.39 1.68 -18.10
CA LYS A 42 -21.94 3.03 -18.44
C LYS A 42 -21.87 3.94 -17.22
N THR A 43 -21.09 3.53 -16.23
CA THR A 43 -20.44 4.49 -15.31
C THR A 43 -18.93 4.25 -15.32
N PRO A 44 -18.20 4.67 -16.38
CA PRO A 44 -16.85 5.12 -16.13
C PRO A 44 -17.01 6.29 -15.15
N SER A 45 -16.58 6.07 -13.91
CA SER A 45 -16.48 7.09 -12.89
C SER A 45 -15.44 8.11 -13.35
N ALA A 46 -15.80 8.94 -14.34
CA ALA A 46 -15.11 10.12 -14.78
C ALA A 46 -15.40 11.26 -13.80
N SER A 47 -15.14 10.97 -12.54
CA SER A 47 -14.96 11.91 -11.46
C SER A 47 -13.68 11.53 -10.73
N ALA A 48 -12.62 11.27 -11.50
CA ALA A 48 -11.29 11.70 -11.10
C ALA A 48 -11.32 13.24 -11.11
N SER A 49 -12.05 13.81 -10.15
CA SER A 49 -11.85 15.19 -9.76
C SER A 49 -10.37 15.32 -9.49
N ALA A 50 -9.69 16.03 -10.38
CA ALA A 50 -8.44 16.70 -10.11
C ALA A 50 -8.68 17.65 -8.92
N GLN A 51 -8.81 17.08 -7.73
CA GLN A 51 -8.28 17.72 -6.55
C GLN A 51 -6.78 17.63 -6.76
N GLU A 52 -6.27 18.59 -7.51
CA GLU A 52 -4.91 19.05 -7.39
C GLU A 52 -4.79 19.53 -5.95
N GLU A 53 -4.67 18.55 -5.04
CA GLU A 53 -4.26 18.75 -3.68
C GLU A 53 -2.95 19.49 -3.84
N GLN A 54 -3.03 20.80 -3.62
CA GLN A 54 -1.93 21.72 -3.76
C GLN A 54 -0.91 21.29 -2.72
N LYS A 55 -0.10 20.30 -3.11
CA LYS A 55 0.80 19.55 -2.26
C LYS A 55 1.77 20.58 -1.73
N ILE A 56 1.56 21.00 -0.48
CA ILE A 56 2.42 21.98 0.18
C ILE A 56 3.84 21.43 0.05
N ARG A 57 4.66 22.13 -0.72
CA ARG A 57 6.06 21.73 -0.93
C ARG A 57 6.81 22.08 0.35
N GLU A 58 7.28 21.05 1.03
CA GLU A 58 8.08 21.16 2.25
C GLU A 58 9.55 21.49 1.95
N CYS A 59 10.00 21.18 0.73
CA CYS A 59 11.39 21.31 0.33
C CYS A 59 11.55 21.52 -1.17
N GLU A 60 12.74 22.02 -1.54
CA GLU A 60 13.17 22.17 -2.92
C GLU A 60 13.72 20.83 -3.43
N GLU A 61 13.39 20.47 -4.68
CA GLU A 61 13.78 19.20 -5.30
C GLU A 61 15.29 18.93 -5.18
N ASN A 62 15.64 17.68 -4.91
CA ASN A 62 17.02 17.20 -4.77
C ASN A 62 17.84 17.81 -3.63
N LYS A 63 17.28 18.65 -2.75
CA LYS A 63 17.97 19.03 -1.52
C LYS A 63 18.11 17.83 -0.59
N THR A 64 19.21 17.83 0.16
CA THR A 64 19.44 16.88 1.25
C THR A 64 19.49 17.62 2.58
N ARG A 65 19.10 16.95 3.65
CA ARG A 65 19.25 17.45 5.02
C ARG A 65 19.60 16.32 5.97
N SER A 66 20.22 16.68 7.10
CA SER A 66 20.43 15.74 8.20
C SER A 66 19.10 15.39 8.88
N CYS A 67 18.99 14.15 9.34
CA CYS A 67 17.86 13.63 10.10
C CYS A 67 18.36 12.69 11.21
N TYR A 68 17.49 12.33 12.14
CA TYR A 68 17.83 11.46 13.28
C TYR A 68 16.83 10.31 13.41
N VAL A 69 17.34 9.09 13.57
CA VAL A 69 16.56 7.88 13.89
C VAL A 69 17.24 7.17 15.05
N ASN A 70 16.59 7.06 16.20
CA ASN A 70 17.14 6.39 17.40
C ASN A 70 18.54 6.94 17.81
N ASP A 71 18.69 8.26 17.82
CA ASP A 71 19.94 9.00 18.02
C ASP A 71 21.04 8.79 16.95
N CYS A 72 20.72 8.15 15.83
CA CYS A 72 21.65 7.96 14.73
C CYS A 72 21.41 9.02 13.65
N THR A 73 22.48 9.73 13.28
CA THR A 73 22.45 10.73 12.22
C THR A 73 22.35 10.04 10.85
N GLY A 74 21.36 10.46 10.05
CA GLY A 74 21.17 10.04 8.67
C GLY A 74 20.96 11.23 7.73
N GLN A 75 20.55 10.94 6.49
CA GLN A 75 20.15 11.96 5.52
C GLN A 75 18.75 11.70 4.95
N GLN A 76 18.00 12.77 4.70
CA GLN A 76 16.77 12.74 3.90
C GLN A 76 17.01 13.47 2.59
N LYS A 77 16.48 12.92 1.50
CA LYS A 77 16.42 13.59 0.20
C LYS A 77 15.01 14.10 -0.05
N CYS A 78 14.90 15.32 -0.60
CA CYS A 78 13.64 15.87 -1.06
C CYS A 78 13.26 15.27 -2.42
N VAL A 79 12.07 14.71 -2.53
CA VAL A 79 11.49 14.16 -3.77
C VAL A 79 10.02 14.57 -3.85
N ASP A 80 9.61 15.14 -4.99
CA ASP A 80 8.24 15.64 -5.24
C ASP A 80 7.76 16.62 -4.16
N GLY A 81 8.65 17.51 -3.74
CA GLY A 81 8.42 18.54 -2.73
C GLY A 81 8.19 18.02 -1.31
N ARG A 82 8.54 16.77 -1.00
CA ARG A 82 8.46 16.21 0.37
C ARG A 82 9.77 15.57 0.79
N TRP A 83 10.07 15.63 2.08
CA TRP A 83 11.23 14.94 2.64
C TRP A 83 10.98 13.42 2.65
N GLY A 84 11.89 12.65 2.04
CA GLY A 84 11.84 11.19 2.04
C GLY A 84 12.12 10.57 3.41
N ILE A 85 12.29 9.24 3.42
CA ILE A 85 12.72 8.51 4.61
C ILE A 85 14.13 8.93 5.03
N CYS A 86 14.42 8.86 6.33
CA CYS A 86 15.77 9.11 6.85
C CYS A 86 16.65 7.88 6.56
N GLU A 87 17.57 8.02 5.62
CA GLU A 87 18.52 6.97 5.25
C GLU A 87 19.74 7.05 6.18
N LEU A 88 20.02 5.93 6.87
CA LEU A 88 21.22 5.78 7.69
C LEU A 88 22.36 5.22 6.83
N ASN A 89 23.55 5.78 6.95
CA ASN A 89 24.75 5.22 6.31
C ASN A 89 25.29 4.07 7.18
N ILE A 90 24.83 2.86 6.90
CA ILE A 90 25.25 1.64 7.62
C ILE A 90 26.44 1.02 6.88
N ILE A 91 27.60 0.98 7.52
CA ILE A 91 28.83 0.35 7.02
C ILE A 91 29.14 -0.98 7.73
N CYS A 92 28.56 -1.20 8.92
CA CYS A 92 28.83 -2.37 9.75
C CYS A 92 27.60 -2.78 10.56
N ILE A 93 27.55 -4.04 11.01
CA ILE A 93 26.46 -4.54 11.86
C ILE A 93 26.65 -3.98 13.27
N PRO A 94 25.68 -3.22 13.84
CA PRO A 94 25.84 -2.63 15.17
C PRO A 94 26.27 -3.64 16.24
N GLY A 95 27.37 -3.32 16.94
CA GLY A 95 27.97 -4.19 17.96
C GLY A 95 28.82 -5.35 17.43
N SER A 96 28.97 -5.50 16.10
CA SER A 96 29.91 -6.48 15.55
C SER A 96 31.34 -6.18 15.97
N ILE A 97 32.11 -7.24 16.16
CA ILE A 97 33.52 -7.17 16.54
C ILE A 97 34.32 -7.65 15.34
N GLU A 98 35.28 -6.84 14.91
CA GLU A 98 36.17 -7.21 13.82
C GLU A 98 37.63 -7.16 14.26
N PRO A 99 38.47 -8.10 13.78
CA PRO A 99 39.89 -8.01 13.99
C PRO A 99 40.48 -6.79 13.28
N CYS A 100 41.45 -6.16 13.91
CA CYS A 100 42.22 -5.07 13.34
C CYS A 100 43.68 -5.14 13.83
N VAL A 101 44.57 -4.43 13.13
CA VAL A 101 46.01 -4.49 13.40
C VAL A 101 46.48 -3.12 13.84
N ILE A 102 46.95 -3.03 15.09
CA ILE A 102 47.70 -1.87 15.60
C ILE A 102 49.20 -2.17 15.53
N ASP A 103 49.56 -3.39 15.91
CA ASP A 103 50.92 -3.93 15.99
C ASP A 103 50.89 -5.39 15.49
N SER A 104 51.96 -5.84 14.85
CA SER A 104 52.07 -7.19 14.29
C SER A 104 52.03 -8.30 15.35
N CYS A 105 52.30 -7.98 16.62
CA CYS A 105 52.37 -8.96 17.71
C CYS A 105 51.09 -9.05 18.56
N ILE A 106 50.17 -8.09 18.47
CA ILE A 106 49.02 -7.99 19.39
C ILE A 106 47.70 -8.12 18.63
N LYS A 107 46.93 -9.17 18.96
CA LYS A 107 45.55 -9.31 18.49
C LYS A 107 44.68 -8.17 19.03
N SER A 108 44.24 -7.31 18.12
CA SER A 108 43.42 -6.15 18.43
C SER A 108 42.09 -6.24 17.69
N TYR A 109 41.08 -5.56 18.21
CA TYR A 109 39.72 -5.59 17.68
C TYR A 109 39.10 -4.20 17.74
N ARG A 110 38.11 -4.00 16.88
CA ARG A 110 37.28 -2.79 16.84
C ARG A 110 35.81 -3.20 16.88
N ILE A 111 34.96 -2.34 17.46
CA ILE A 111 33.53 -2.61 17.64
C ILE A 111 32.75 -1.65 16.78
N CYS A 112 31.80 -2.17 15.99
CA CYS A 112 30.87 -1.35 15.24
C CYS A 112 29.93 -0.58 16.20
N ASN A 113 29.79 0.73 15.99
CA ASN A 113 28.97 1.59 16.85
C ASN A 113 27.47 1.23 16.78
N LYS A 114 26.66 1.77 17.70
CA LYS A 114 25.21 1.49 17.78
C LYS A 114 24.43 1.83 16.50
N CYS A 115 24.96 2.76 15.71
CA CYS A 115 24.35 3.27 14.49
C CYS A 115 24.83 2.56 13.23
N GLY A 116 25.74 1.60 13.33
CA GLY A 116 26.31 0.92 12.17
C GLY A 116 27.19 1.82 11.30
N SER A 117 27.47 3.06 11.70
CA SER A 117 28.07 4.09 10.83
C SER A 117 29.59 4.16 10.89
N GLY A 118 30.20 3.39 11.78
CA GLY A 118 31.62 3.50 12.10
C GLY A 118 32.06 2.42 13.09
N TYR A 119 33.36 2.14 13.09
CA TYR A 119 34.00 1.31 14.12
C TYR A 119 34.66 2.19 15.17
N SER A 120 34.77 1.68 16.39
CA SER A 120 35.61 2.26 17.44
C SER A 120 37.09 2.22 17.05
N ASP A 121 37.93 2.83 17.88
CA ASP A 121 39.37 2.60 17.84
C ASP A 121 39.69 1.11 17.93
N CYS A 122 40.76 0.72 17.25
CA CYS A 122 41.31 -0.61 17.38
C CYS A 122 41.96 -0.73 18.76
N LEU A 123 41.55 -1.71 19.55
CA LEU A 123 42.01 -1.89 20.92
C LEU A 123 42.39 -3.36 21.19
N PRO A 124 43.40 -3.62 22.05
CA PRO A 124 43.64 -4.95 22.61
C PRO A 124 42.40 -5.52 23.30
N ARG A 125 42.25 -6.85 23.30
CA ARG A 125 41.05 -7.56 23.80
C ARG A 125 40.68 -7.19 25.25
N ASP A 126 41.66 -6.99 26.11
CA ASP A 126 41.51 -6.63 27.53
C ASP A 126 40.97 -5.21 27.75
N LYS A 127 41.03 -4.35 26.73
CA LYS A 127 40.55 -2.95 26.78
C LYS A 127 39.19 -2.75 26.11
N LEU A 128 38.60 -3.80 25.53
CA LEU A 128 37.29 -3.69 24.91
C LEU A 128 36.20 -3.55 25.99
N PRO A 129 35.22 -2.66 25.83
CA PRO A 129 34.10 -2.47 26.78
C PRO A 129 33.11 -3.65 26.85
N LEU A 130 33.52 -4.86 26.40
CA LEU A 130 32.70 -6.05 26.20
C LEU A 130 32.98 -7.17 27.21
N ALA A 131 33.60 -6.88 28.36
CA ALA A 131 34.19 -7.87 29.26
C ALA A 131 33.27 -9.02 29.77
N ASN A 132 31.98 -9.07 29.44
CA ASN A 132 31.04 -10.09 29.89
C ASN A 132 30.23 -10.83 28.80
N LYS A 133 30.50 -10.64 27.51
CA LYS A 133 29.90 -11.49 26.45
C LYS A 133 30.98 -12.37 25.83
N GLU A 134 30.79 -13.69 25.91
CA GLU A 134 31.66 -14.69 25.27
C GLU A 134 31.85 -14.32 23.80
N LEU A 135 33.07 -13.90 23.44
CA LEU A 135 33.44 -13.75 22.04
C LEU A 135 33.50 -15.14 21.40
N PRO A 136 33.05 -15.30 20.15
CA PRO A 136 33.29 -16.52 19.39
C PRO A 136 34.82 -16.81 19.34
N PRO A 137 35.22 -18.10 19.40
CA PRO A 137 36.62 -18.51 19.48
C PRO A 137 37.46 -18.07 18.28
#